data_AF-A0A6J5H1S2-F1
#
_entry.id   AF-A0A6J5H1S2-F1
#
_cell.length_a   1.000
_cell.length_b   1.000
_cell.length_c   1.000
_cell.angle_alpha   90.00
_cell.angle_beta   90.00
_cell.angle_gamma   90.00
#
_symmetry.space_group_name_H-M   'P 1'
#
loop_
_entity.id
_entity.type
_entity.pdbx_description
1 polymer ?
#
loop_
_entity_poly.entity_id
_entity_poly.type
_entity_poly.pdbx_seq_one_letter_code
_entity_poly.pdbx_strand_id
1 'polypeptide(L)'
;MTRARSTSLAVRVYQLKDRKLFDGVSYDDLLKNDRTVLAQDLQASMAAVVNPGASVSLSQRMQADTKYVAIVAFYRNPGNGDGWKYVIVKKKLSADAPLKLTLMDHELVASGDRQKDQPE
;
A
#
# COMPACT_ATOMS: atom_id res chain seq x y z
N MET A 1 14.25 -17.80 24.60
CA MET A 1 13.26 -17.34 23.59
C MET A 1 13.62 -15.92 23.20
N THR A 2 14.25 -15.73 22.04
CA THR A 2 14.60 -14.40 21.54
C THR A 2 13.31 -13.65 21.21
N ARG A 3 13.01 -12.57 21.93
CA ARG A 3 11.87 -11.69 21.61
C ARG A 3 12.11 -11.13 20.21
N ALA A 4 11.39 -11.63 19.21
CA ALA A 4 11.30 -10.95 17.92
C ALA A 4 10.78 -9.54 18.21
N ARG A 5 11.65 -8.53 18.05
CA ARG A 5 11.27 -7.15 18.34
C ARG A 5 10.41 -6.67 17.20
N SER A 6 9.10 -6.73 17.39
CA SER A 6 8.14 -6.15 16.48
C SER A 6 8.53 -4.68 16.27
N THR A 7 8.75 -4.32 15.01
CA THR A 7 9.25 -2.99 14.64
C THR A 7 8.13 -2.25 13.93
N SER A 8 8.02 -0.95 14.21
CA SER A 8 7.16 -0.07 13.45
C SER A 8 7.46 -0.12 11.96
N LEU A 9 6.40 -0.05 11.15
CA LEU A 9 6.44 -0.17 9.71
C LEU A 9 5.99 1.14 9.07
N ALA A 10 6.79 1.68 8.15
CA ALA A 10 6.36 2.82 7.35
C ALA A 10 5.43 2.35 6.23
N VAL A 11 4.31 3.04 6.07
CA VAL A 11 3.36 2.82 4.98
C VAL A 11 3.22 4.12 4.19
N ARG A 12 3.26 4.03 2.87
CA ARG A 12 2.93 5.14 1.97
C ARG A 12 1.71 4.79 1.14
N VAL A 13 0.85 5.77 0.95
CA VAL A 13 -0.33 5.68 0.10
C VAL A 13 -0.22 6.75 -0.98
N TYR A 14 -0.40 6.34 -2.22
CA TYR A 14 -0.30 7.17 -3.41
C TYR A 14 -1.64 7.21 -4.12
N GLN A 15 -2.03 8.40 -4.55
CA GLN A 15 -3.11 8.59 -5.52
C GLN A 15 -2.48 8.78 -6.89
N LEU A 16 -2.84 7.95 -7.86
CA LEU A 16 -2.20 7.90 -9.18
C LEU A 16 -3.21 8.08 -10.34
N LYS A 17 -2.76 8.73 -11.43
CA LYS A 17 -3.50 8.79 -12.70
C LYS A 17 -3.42 7.47 -13.48
N ASP A 18 -2.24 6.85 -13.54
CA ASP A 18 -1.97 5.52 -14.09
C ASP A 18 -1.11 4.71 -13.09
N ARG A 19 -1.20 3.38 -13.13
CA ARG A 19 -0.45 2.47 -12.26
C ARG A 19 0.79 1.86 -12.93
N LYS A 20 0.98 2.04 -14.25
CA LYS A 20 2.07 1.38 -14.99
C LYS A 20 3.45 1.63 -14.42
N LEU A 21 3.80 2.88 -14.09
CA LEU A 21 5.07 3.21 -13.46
C LEU A 21 5.21 2.55 -12.08
N PHE A 22 4.13 2.54 -11.30
CA PHE A 22 4.10 1.90 -9.99
C PHE A 22 4.25 0.38 -10.04
N ASP A 23 3.68 -0.28 -11.05
CA ASP A 23 3.74 -1.73 -11.16
C ASP A 23 5.16 -2.23 -11.48
N GLY A 24 5.91 -1.48 -12.29
CA GLY A 24 7.25 -1.83 -12.73
C GLY A 24 8.41 -1.26 -11.90
N VAL A 25 8.15 -0.35 -10.97
CA VAL A 25 9.21 0.26 -10.15
C VAL A 25 9.65 -0.67 -9.02
N SER A 26 10.94 -0.63 -8.70
CA SER A 26 11.53 -1.46 -7.65
C SER A 26 11.12 -0.99 -6.25
N TYR A 27 11.22 -1.90 -5.27
CA TYR A 27 11.03 -1.57 -3.85
C TYR A 27 11.96 -0.44 -3.40
N ASP A 28 13.25 -0.52 -3.77
CA ASP A 28 14.26 0.44 -3.36
C ASP A 28 14.01 1.83 -3.96
N ASP A 29 13.54 1.89 -5.20
CA ASP A 29 13.17 3.16 -5.83
C ASP A 29 11.93 3.77 -5.18
N LEU A 30 10.92 2.98 -4.80
CA LEU A 30 9.79 3.49 -4.02
C LEU A 30 10.19 3.89 -2.60
N LEU A 31 11.23 3.28 -2.03
CA LEU A 31 11.71 3.64 -0.69
C LEU A 31 12.49 4.97 -0.71
N LYS A 32 13.32 5.18 -1.73
CA LYS A 32 14.29 6.28 -1.79
C LYS A 32 13.85 7.44 -2.70
N ASN A 33 13.14 7.13 -3.78
CA ASN A 33 12.93 8.01 -4.93
C ASN A 33 11.45 8.09 -5.39
N ASP A 34 10.48 7.70 -4.56
CA ASP A 34 9.05 7.58 -4.93
C ASP A 34 8.50 8.79 -5.70
N ARG A 35 8.75 10.00 -5.23
CA ARG A 35 8.26 11.23 -5.86
C ARG A 35 8.83 11.45 -7.26
N THR A 36 10.06 11.04 -7.49
CA THR A 36 10.74 11.19 -8.79
C THR A 36 10.25 10.14 -9.77
N VAL A 37 10.23 8.87 -9.35
CA VAL A 37 9.86 7.74 -10.22
C VAL A 37 8.37 7.71 -10.55
N LEU A 38 7.52 8.27 -9.68
CA LEU A 38 6.07 8.37 -9.91
C LEU A 38 5.63 9.76 -10.39
N ALA A 39 6.54 10.70 -10.64
CA ALA A 39 6.23 12.13 -10.85
C ALA A 39 5.15 12.39 -11.91
N GLN A 40 5.13 11.60 -12.99
CA GLN A 40 4.18 11.77 -14.10
C GLN A 40 2.74 11.43 -13.70
N ASP A 41 2.56 10.43 -12.84
CA ASP A 41 1.25 9.89 -12.49
C ASP A 41 0.80 10.27 -11.07
N LEU A 42 1.71 10.74 -10.22
CA LEU A 42 1.44 11.05 -8.82
C LEU A 42 0.52 12.28 -8.69
N GLN A 43 -0.59 12.11 -7.99
CA GLN A 43 -1.57 13.17 -7.68
C GLN A 43 -1.46 13.65 -6.25
N ALA A 44 -1.28 12.71 -5.33
CA ALA A 44 -1.09 12.99 -3.93
C ALA A 44 -0.40 11.80 -3.28
N SER A 45 0.30 12.05 -2.18
CA SER A 45 0.80 11.01 -1.30
C SER A 45 0.55 11.36 0.16
N MET A 46 0.46 10.31 0.97
CA MET A 46 0.44 10.37 2.42
C MET A 46 1.30 9.24 2.98
N ALA A 47 1.82 9.42 4.18
CA ALA A 47 2.62 8.42 4.85
C ALA A 47 2.19 8.28 6.31
N ALA A 48 2.38 7.08 6.86
CA ALA A 48 2.18 6.81 8.26
C ALA A 48 3.18 5.78 8.76
N VAL A 49 3.34 5.74 10.08
CA VAL A 49 4.08 4.67 10.76
C VAL A 49 3.10 3.85 11.55
N VAL A 50 3.03 2.56 11.26
CA VAL A 50 2.19 1.59 11.96
C VAL A 50 3.03 0.90 13.01
N ASN A 51 2.66 1.06 14.28
CA ASN A 51 3.30 0.35 15.37
C ASN A 51 2.75 -1.09 15.47
N PRO A 52 3.55 -2.05 15.92
CA PRO A 52 3.07 -3.42 16.13
C PRO A 52 1.84 -3.48 17.04
N GLY A 53 0.83 -4.24 16.63
CA GLY A 53 -0.43 -4.36 17.36
C GLY A 53 -1.32 -3.12 17.32
N ALA A 54 -0.88 -2.04 16.67
CA ALA A 54 -1.68 -0.83 16.47
C ALA A 54 -2.36 -0.83 15.10
N SER A 55 -3.38 0.02 14.97
CA SER A 55 -4.02 0.34 13.70
C SER A 55 -3.90 1.84 13.44
N VAL A 56 -3.77 2.21 12.17
CA VAL A 56 -3.75 3.61 11.74
C VAL A 56 -4.84 3.80 10.69
N SER A 57 -5.61 4.87 10.83
CA SER A 57 -6.56 5.31 9.82
C SER A 57 -6.00 6.50 9.08
N LEU A 58 -6.02 6.43 7.75
CA LEU A 58 -5.59 7.51 6.88
C LEU A 58 -6.77 7.99 6.04
N SER A 59 -6.99 9.30 6.05
CA SER A 59 -8.06 9.96 5.33
C SER A 59 -7.53 11.18 4.61
N GLN A 60 -7.69 11.21 3.29
CA GLN A 60 -7.39 12.38 2.46
C GLN A 60 -8.43 12.48 1.37
N ARG A 61 -8.75 13.71 0.97
CA ARG A 61 -9.61 13.94 -0.19
C ARG A 61 -8.96 13.37 -1.44
N MET A 62 -9.75 12.63 -2.23
CA MET A 62 -9.28 12.09 -3.49
C MET A 62 -9.19 13.18 -4.55
N GLN A 63 -8.06 13.25 -5.27
CA GLN A 63 -7.88 14.18 -6.38
C GLN A 63 -8.78 13.78 -7.54
N ALA A 64 -9.17 14.78 -8.34
CA ALA A 64 -10.14 14.60 -9.41
C ALA A 64 -9.67 13.53 -10.42
N ASP A 65 -8.42 13.64 -10.85
CA ASP A 65 -7.82 12.78 -11.89
C ASP A 65 -7.29 11.43 -11.38
N THR A 66 -7.41 11.15 -10.07
CA THR A 66 -6.99 9.86 -9.51
C THR A 66 -7.84 8.73 -10.08
N LYS A 67 -7.19 7.69 -10.59
CA LYS A 67 -7.82 6.44 -11.03
C LYS A 67 -7.41 5.24 -10.18
N TYR A 68 -6.25 5.31 -9.53
CA TYR A 68 -5.70 4.24 -8.71
C TYR A 68 -5.24 4.77 -7.36
N VAL A 69 -5.41 3.94 -6.34
CA VAL A 69 -4.77 4.11 -5.04
C VAL A 69 -3.78 2.97 -4.86
N ALA A 70 -2.52 3.32 -4.64
CA ALA A 70 -1.45 2.37 -4.43
C ALA A 70 -0.93 2.49 -2.98
N ILE A 71 -0.70 1.36 -2.33
CA ILE A 71 -0.22 1.28 -0.95
C ILE A 71 1.08 0.50 -0.95
N VAL A 72 2.07 1.00 -0.24
CA VAL A 72 3.38 0.37 -0.05
C VAL A 72 3.68 0.25 1.43
N ALA A 73 4.03 -0.95 1.86
CA ALA A 73 4.50 -1.27 3.19
C ALA A 73 6.01 -1.53 3.15
N PHE A 74 6.78 -0.66 3.81
CA PHE A 74 8.24 -0.72 3.76
C PHE A 74 8.81 -1.69 4.79
N TYR A 75 8.58 -2.99 4.55
CA TYR A 75 9.11 -4.05 5.39
C TYR A 75 10.65 -4.02 5.42
N ARG A 76 11.25 -4.30 6.57
CA ARG A 76 12.72 -4.39 6.68
C ARG A 76 13.30 -5.50 5.82
N ASN A 77 12.53 -6.57 5.63
CA ASN A 77 12.86 -7.68 4.76
C ASN A 77 11.63 -7.94 3.87
N PRO A 78 11.50 -7.24 2.73
CA PRO A 78 10.47 -7.57 1.75
C PRO A 78 10.82 -8.93 1.16
N GLY A 79 9.89 -9.89 1.20
CA GLY A 79 10.12 -11.20 0.58
C GLY A 79 10.36 -11.11 -0.94
N ASN A 80 10.54 -12.25 -1.60
CA ASN A 80 10.90 -12.32 -3.03
C ASN A 80 9.77 -11.93 -4.01
N GLY A 81 8.67 -11.35 -3.53
CA GLY A 81 7.49 -11.06 -4.33
C GLY A 81 6.90 -9.68 -4.03
N ASP A 82 5.71 -9.43 -4.57
CA ASP A 82 5.05 -8.12 -4.54
C ASP A 82 4.16 -7.89 -3.30
N GLY A 83 4.23 -8.77 -2.29
CA GLY A 83 3.39 -8.69 -1.08
C GLY A 83 3.55 -7.36 -0.30
N TRP A 84 4.63 -6.62 -0.52
CA TRP A 84 4.86 -5.31 0.08
C TRP A 84 4.10 -4.15 -0.59
N LYS A 85 3.41 -4.38 -1.71
CA LYS A 85 2.57 -3.38 -2.40
C LYS A 85 1.16 -3.90 -2.68
N TYR A 86 0.21 -2.97 -2.74
CA TYR A 86 -1.18 -3.24 -3.11
C TYR A 86 -1.74 -2.10 -3.97
N VAL A 87 -2.56 -2.42 -4.98
CA VAL A 87 -3.16 -1.43 -5.87
C VAL A 87 -4.66 -1.69 -6.02
N ILE A 88 -5.46 -0.63 -5.86
CA ILE A 88 -6.91 -0.68 -6.08
C ILE A 88 -7.36 0.44 -7.01
N VAL A 89 -8.31 0.12 -7.90
CA VAL A 89 -8.96 1.12 -8.74
C VAL A 89 -9.91 1.97 -7.90
N LYS A 90 -9.93 3.29 -8.12
CA LYS A 90 -10.83 4.24 -7.44
C LYS A 90 -12.28 3.79 -7.43
N LYS A 91 -12.73 3.16 -8.53
CA LYS A 91 -14.11 2.65 -8.68
C LYS A 91 -14.48 1.52 -7.70
N LYS A 92 -13.49 0.81 -7.14
CA LYS A 92 -13.68 -0.25 -6.14
C LYS A 92 -13.63 0.29 -4.70
N LEU A 93 -13.29 1.57 -4.50
CA LEU A 93 -13.31 2.20 -3.19
C LEU A 93 -14.71 2.71 -2.87
N SER A 94 -15.18 2.44 -1.65
CA SER A 94 -16.41 3.01 -1.13
C SER A 94 -16.16 4.42 -0.60
N ALA A 95 -17.15 5.31 -0.76
CA ALA A 95 -17.13 6.62 -0.11
C ALA A 95 -17.44 6.54 1.40
N ASP A 96 -18.17 5.50 1.80
CA ASP A 96 -18.72 5.35 3.15
C ASP A 96 -17.95 4.34 4.00
N ALA A 97 -17.22 3.42 3.36
CA ALA A 97 -16.48 2.35 4.03
C ALA A 97 -14.97 2.43 3.73
N PRO A 98 -14.10 2.45 4.75
CA PRO A 98 -12.66 2.47 4.55
C PRO A 98 -12.14 1.14 4.01
N LEU A 99 -11.15 1.20 3.13
CA LEU A 99 -10.37 0.02 2.74
C LEU A 99 -9.56 -0.47 3.95
N LYS A 100 -9.83 -1.70 4.39
CA LYS A 100 -9.09 -2.34 5.49
C LYS A 100 -7.96 -3.18 4.91
N LEU A 101 -6.74 -2.86 5.32
CA LEU A 101 -5.52 -3.59 4.98
C LEU A 101 -4.88 -4.10 6.27
N THR A 102 -4.50 -5.38 6.27
CA THR A 102 -3.75 -6.01 7.36
C THR A 102 -2.31 -6.20 6.91
N LEU A 103 -1.39 -5.75 7.76
CA LEU A 103 0.04 -5.94 7.59
C LEU A 103 0.43 -7.22 8.33
N MET A 104 0.77 -8.28 7.60
CA MET A 104 1.15 -9.59 8.17
C MET A 104 2.56 -9.94 7.72
N ASP A 105 3.47 -10.26 8.64
CA ASP A 105 4.86 -10.66 8.40
C ASP A 105 5.64 -9.82 7.36
N HIS A 106 5.39 -10.02 6.07
CA HIS A 106 5.97 -9.32 4.92
C HIS A 106 4.96 -9.04 3.78
N GLU A 107 3.66 -9.10 4.06
CA GLU A 107 2.59 -8.98 3.06
C GLU A 107 1.47 -8.01 3.51
N LEU A 108 0.88 -7.32 2.53
CA LEU A 108 -0.32 -6.52 2.63
C LEU A 108 -1.53 -7.34 2.21
N VAL A 109 -2.45 -7.59 3.14
CA VAL A 109 -3.67 -8.36 2.87
C VAL A 109 -4.88 -7.46 2.95
N ALA A 110 -5.62 -7.31 1.84
CA ALA A 110 -6.88 -6.57 1.86
C ALA A 110 -8.00 -7.43 2.44
N SER A 111 -8.75 -6.89 3.41
CA SER A 111 -9.85 -7.61 4.07
C SER A 111 -11.09 -7.84 3.18
N GLY A 112 -11.01 -7.50 1.89
CA GLY A 112 -12.08 -7.63 0.91
C GLY A 112 -11.76 -8.53 -0.29
N ASP A 113 -10.62 -9.23 -0.31
CA ASP A 113 -10.18 -10.05 -1.46
C ASP A 113 -10.38 -11.57 -1.26
N ARG A 114 -11.10 -12.00 -0.20
CA ARG A 114 -11.59 -13.39 -0.09
C ARG A 114 -12.90 -13.60 -0.87
N GLN A 115 -12.96 -13.17 -2.12
CA GLN A 115 -14.07 -13.61 -2.98
C GLN A 115 -13.66 -13.69 -4.46
N LYS A 116 -12.75 -14.62 -4.76
CA LYS A 116 -12.80 -15.60 -5.86
C LYS A 116 -11.44 -16.31 -5.92
N ASP A 117 -11.46 -17.60 -6.20
CA ASP A 117 -10.30 -18.49 -6.42
C ASP A 117 -9.81 -19.30 -5.20
N GLN A 118 -10.73 -19.94 -4.48
CA GLN A 118 -10.45 -21.25 -3.91
C GLN A 118 -11.30 -22.30 -4.65
N PRO A 119 -10.72 -23.09 -5.59
CA PRO A 119 -11.36 -24.30 -6.04
C PRO A 119 -11.33 -25.33 -4.90
N GLU A 120 -12.49 -25.93 -4.64
CA GLU A 120 -12.63 -27.15 -3.82
C GLU A 120 -11.83 -28.33 -4.41
#